data_AF-A0A965ZWV0-F1
#
_entry.id   AF-A0A965ZWV0-F1
#
_cell.length_a   1.000
_cell.length_b   1.000
_cell.length_c   1.000
_cell.angle_alpha   90.00
_cell.angle_beta   90.00
_cell.angle_gamma   90.00
#
_symmetry.space_group_name_H-M   'P 1'
#
loop_
_entity.id
_entity.type
_entity.pdbx_description
1 polymer ?
#
loop_
_entity_poly.entity_id
_entity_poly.type
_entity_poly.pdbx_seq_one_letter_code
_entity_poly.pdbx_strand_id
1 'polypeptide(L)'
;MTATIKRFPEAVRASMHSNGAAATCVAVQFDGGAWEAALFFQLAGAECKADRRAVKNAKGTLAVGMETDLIETDTGAVVMLRPSIYTLPEDPFTCEILLTPGDGGAHFEALKLLTRQPRLSWFLGDQTHWILHSQQHPLDTVQHEGFDSLLRDALKHDTMVRMSNRYDAQAALSEIVRHYELRAGARGGEASSDDAPASRTSH
;
A
#
# COMPACT_ATOMS: atom_id res chain seq x y z
N MET A 1 -1.96 -18.41 23.93
CA MET A 1 -1.27 -19.08 22.81
C MET A 1 -1.77 -18.40 21.54
N THR A 2 -0.97 -17.47 21.01
CA THR A 2 -1.29 -16.64 19.85
C THR A 2 -1.22 -17.51 18.61
N ALA A 3 -2.30 -17.57 17.83
CA ALA A 3 -2.26 -18.19 16.53
C ALA A 3 -1.31 -17.34 15.66
N THR A 4 -0.09 -17.83 15.46
CA THR A 4 0.82 -17.19 14.51
C THR A 4 0.15 -17.25 13.14
N ILE A 5 -0.36 -16.11 12.67
CA ILE A 5 -0.89 -15.99 11.32
C ILE A 5 0.26 -16.38 10.39
N LYS A 6 0.17 -17.55 9.76
CA LYS A 6 1.23 -18.03 8.86
C LYS A 6 1.01 -17.55 7.42
N ARG A 7 -0.22 -17.13 7.11
CA ARG A 7 -0.66 -16.76 5.77
C ARG A 7 -1.68 -15.63 5.85
N PHE A 8 -1.74 -14.78 4.84
CA PHE A 8 -2.74 -13.70 4.81
C PHE A 8 -4.17 -14.26 4.97
N PRO A 9 -5.05 -13.56 5.72
CA PRO A 9 -6.45 -13.94 5.85
C PRO A 9 -7.12 -14.13 4.48
N GLU A 10 -8.10 -15.03 4.38
CA GLU A 10 -8.78 -15.32 3.11
C GLU A 10 -9.44 -14.09 2.49
N ALA A 11 -10.13 -13.27 3.30
CA ALA A 11 -10.74 -12.03 2.84
C ALA A 11 -9.71 -11.06 2.25
N VAL A 12 -8.52 -10.98 2.84
CA VAL A 12 -7.40 -10.16 2.33
C VAL A 12 -6.93 -10.70 0.98
N ARG A 13 -6.68 -12.01 0.88
CA ARG A 13 -6.23 -12.64 -0.36
C ARG A 13 -7.25 -12.46 -1.49
N ALA A 14 -8.53 -12.63 -1.18
CA ALA A 14 -9.61 -12.45 -2.15
C ALA A 14 -9.67 -11.00 -2.65
N SER A 15 -9.58 -10.02 -1.74
CA SER A 15 -9.58 -8.60 -2.10
C SER A 15 -8.36 -8.19 -2.93
N MET A 16 -7.16 -8.63 -2.55
CA MET A 16 -5.95 -8.37 -3.33
C MET A 16 -6.05 -8.98 -4.73
N HIS A 17 -6.57 -10.21 -4.84
CA HIS A 17 -6.75 -10.88 -6.12
C HIS A 17 -7.79 -10.19 -7.01
N SER A 18 -8.95 -9.83 -6.47
CA SER A 18 -10.01 -9.16 -7.24
C SER A 18 -9.58 -7.80 -7.77
N ASN A 19 -8.74 -7.10 -7.02
CA ASN A 19 -8.31 -5.74 -7.34
C ASN A 19 -6.96 -5.71 -8.09
N GLY A 20 -6.33 -6.87 -8.31
CA GLY A 20 -4.99 -6.96 -8.89
C GLY A 20 -3.91 -6.23 -8.07
N ALA A 21 -4.16 -6.00 -6.78
CA ALA A 21 -3.34 -5.15 -5.94
C ALA A 21 -2.23 -5.94 -5.25
N ALA A 22 -0.99 -5.45 -5.35
CA ALA A 22 0.15 -6.00 -4.61
C ALA A 22 0.17 -5.59 -3.13
N ALA A 23 -0.62 -4.58 -2.74
CA ALA A 23 -0.74 -4.14 -1.36
C ALA A 23 -2.19 -3.76 -1.01
N THR A 24 -2.57 -3.89 0.25
CA THR A 24 -3.89 -3.46 0.74
C THR A 24 -3.85 -3.04 2.21
N CYS A 25 -4.80 -2.18 2.61
CA CYS A 25 -5.08 -1.84 3.99
C CYS A 25 -6.51 -2.25 4.32
N VAL A 26 -6.68 -3.09 5.35
CA VAL A 26 -8.00 -3.58 5.75
C VAL A 26 -8.14 -3.62 7.26
N ALA A 27 -9.38 -3.51 7.73
CA ALA A 27 -9.73 -3.82 9.10
C ALA A 27 -9.61 -5.34 9.34
N VAL A 28 -8.87 -5.72 10.36
CA VAL A 28 -8.71 -7.12 10.80
C VAL A 28 -8.86 -7.23 12.30
N GLN A 29 -9.40 -8.36 12.75
CA GLN A 29 -9.45 -8.70 14.16
C GLN A 29 -8.27 -9.60 14.50
N PHE A 30 -7.40 -9.15 15.40
CA PHE A 30 -6.30 -9.98 15.91
C PHE A 30 -6.74 -10.80 17.12
N ASP A 31 -5.89 -11.73 17.57
CA ASP A 31 -6.16 -12.67 18.69
C ASP A 31 -6.63 -12.01 19.99
N GLY A 32 -6.40 -10.70 20.17
CA GLY A 32 -6.91 -9.90 21.30
C GLY A 32 -8.36 -9.43 21.16
N GLY A 33 -9.06 -9.79 20.08
CA GLY A 33 -10.45 -9.38 19.80
C GLY A 33 -10.63 -7.93 19.38
N ALA A 34 -9.59 -7.10 19.48
CA ALA A 34 -9.61 -5.73 18.98
C ALA A 34 -9.51 -5.71 17.45
N TRP A 35 -10.35 -4.87 16.83
CA TRP A 35 -10.21 -4.52 15.42
C TRP A 35 -9.10 -3.49 15.27
N GLU A 36 -8.21 -3.72 14.31
CA GLU A 36 -7.12 -2.84 13.93
C GLU A 36 -7.07 -2.79 12.39
N ALA A 37 -6.67 -1.66 11.82
CA ALA A 37 -6.24 -1.61 10.43
C ALA A 37 -4.85 -2.23 10.31
N ALA A 38 -4.66 -3.06 9.30
CA ALA A 38 -3.39 -3.69 8.99
C ALA A 38 -3.07 -3.60 7.51
N LEU A 39 -1.77 -3.54 7.22
CA LEU A 39 -1.22 -3.45 5.88
C LEU A 39 -0.66 -4.80 5.44
N PHE A 40 -1.02 -5.22 4.23
CA PHE A 40 -0.59 -6.49 3.65
C PHE A 40 0.10 -6.23 2.32
N PHE A 41 1.32 -6.75 2.18
CA PHE A 41 2.18 -6.55 1.01
C PHE A 41 2.56 -7.89 0.40
N GLN A 42 2.20 -8.10 -0.86
CA GLN A 42 2.60 -9.27 -1.62
C GLN A 42 3.87 -8.95 -2.41
N LEU A 43 4.98 -9.60 -2.02
CA LEU A 43 6.22 -9.57 -2.78
C LEU A 43 6.13 -10.58 -3.92
N ALA A 44 5.37 -10.26 -4.97
CA ALA A 44 5.15 -11.09 -6.15
C ALA A 44 6.18 -10.83 -7.26
N GLY A 45 6.16 -11.64 -8.32
CA GLY A 45 6.98 -11.39 -9.50
C GLY A 45 8.49 -11.66 -9.35
N ALA A 46 9.21 -11.48 -10.46
CA ALA A 46 10.65 -11.71 -10.55
C ALA A 46 11.45 -10.55 -9.95
N GLU A 47 10.91 -9.34 -10.07
CA GLU A 47 11.41 -8.08 -9.54
C GLU A 47 11.57 -8.12 -8.01
N CYS A 48 10.60 -8.67 -7.28
CA CYS A 48 10.68 -8.78 -5.81
C CYS A 48 11.53 -9.96 -5.31
N LYS A 49 12.31 -10.65 -6.16
CA LYS A 49 13.13 -11.81 -5.74
C LYS A 49 14.20 -11.41 -4.74
N ALA A 50 14.82 -10.23 -4.92
CA ALA A 50 15.79 -9.69 -4.00
C ALA A 50 15.14 -9.34 -2.65
N ASP A 51 13.99 -8.66 -2.69
CA ASP A 51 13.20 -8.30 -1.51
C ASP A 51 12.79 -9.52 -0.71
N ARG A 52 12.21 -10.55 -1.35
CA ARG A 52 11.84 -11.80 -0.68
C ARG A 52 13.02 -12.44 0.04
N ARG A 53 14.22 -12.36 -0.53
CA ARG A 53 15.45 -12.90 0.08
C ARG A 53 15.90 -12.04 1.26
N ALA A 54 15.89 -10.71 1.11
CA ALA A 54 16.25 -9.78 2.15
C ALA A 54 15.32 -9.90 3.37
N VAL A 55 14.00 -9.91 3.13
CA VAL A 55 12.98 -10.09 4.16
C VAL A 55 13.14 -11.42 4.90
N LYS A 56 13.36 -12.54 4.19
CA LYS A 56 13.59 -13.85 4.82
C LYS A 56 14.83 -13.91 5.71
N ASN A 57 15.83 -13.08 5.42
CA ASN A 57 17.10 -13.04 6.14
C ASN A 57 17.15 -11.90 7.18
N ALA A 58 16.11 -11.07 7.28
CA ALA A 58 16.06 -9.95 8.20
C ALA A 58 16.06 -10.48 9.64
N LYS A 59 16.94 -9.92 10.48
CA LYS A 59 17.07 -10.31 11.91
C LYS A 59 16.30 -9.38 12.85
N GLY A 60 15.52 -8.44 12.32
CA GLY A 60 14.84 -7.41 13.10
C GLY A 60 13.80 -6.65 12.30
N THR A 61 13.39 -5.50 12.82
CA THR A 61 12.42 -4.60 12.17
C THR A 61 13.01 -4.00 10.90
N LEU A 62 12.23 -3.99 9.84
CA LEU A 62 12.55 -3.27 8.61
C LEU A 62 12.24 -1.79 8.82
N ALA A 63 13.10 -0.92 8.31
CA ALA A 63 12.82 0.51 8.23
C ALA A 63 11.66 0.74 7.25
N VAL A 64 10.73 1.62 7.64
CA VAL A 64 9.54 1.94 6.86
C VAL A 64 9.33 3.45 6.87
N GLY A 65 9.18 4.04 5.69
CA GLY A 65 8.59 5.36 5.50
C GLY A 65 7.11 5.23 5.12
N MET A 66 6.31 6.23 5.46
CA MET A 66 4.92 6.34 5.04
C MET A 66 4.67 7.76 4.54
N GLU A 67 4.27 7.87 3.28
CA GLU A 67 3.70 9.08 2.72
C GLU A 67 2.18 8.91 2.61
N THR A 68 1.45 9.98 2.84
CA THR A 68 -0.01 9.98 2.75
C THR A 68 -0.49 11.19 1.97
N ASP A 69 -1.46 11.00 1.09
CA ASP A 69 -2.02 12.09 0.28
C ASP A 69 -3.53 11.95 0.14
N LEU A 70 -4.20 13.07 -0.17
CA LEU A 70 -5.60 13.13 -0.49
C LEU A 70 -5.77 13.56 -1.95
N ILE A 71 -6.31 12.66 -2.76
CA ILE A 71 -6.56 12.92 -4.17
C ILE A 71 -8.06 13.20 -4.33
N GLU A 72 -8.39 14.44 -4.68
CA GLU A 72 -9.75 14.88 -4.94
C GLU A 72 -10.07 14.75 -6.43
N THR A 73 -11.17 14.08 -6.77
CA THR A 73 -11.70 13.99 -8.13
C THR A 73 -13.06 14.68 -8.22
N ASP A 74 -13.59 14.80 -9.43
CA ASP A 74 -14.94 15.31 -9.67
C ASP A 74 -16.05 14.41 -9.10
N THR A 75 -15.73 13.15 -8.78
CA THR A 75 -16.69 12.11 -8.35
C THR A 75 -16.48 11.63 -6.92
N GLY A 76 -15.37 11.98 -6.27
CA GLY A 76 -15.12 11.69 -4.85
C GLY A 76 -13.67 11.93 -4.45
N ALA A 77 -13.33 11.55 -3.22
CA ALA A 77 -11.97 11.58 -2.70
C ALA A 77 -11.39 10.17 -2.62
N VAL A 78 -10.07 10.08 -2.78
CA VAL A 78 -9.29 8.87 -2.52
C VAL A 78 -8.09 9.23 -1.67
N VAL A 79 -7.96 8.54 -0.53
CA VAL A 79 -6.78 8.63 0.33
C VAL A 79 -5.74 7.66 -0.18
N MET A 80 -4.53 8.15 -0.45
CA MET A 80 -3.39 7.34 -0.83
C MET A 80 -2.48 7.14 0.40
N LEU A 81 -2.11 5.89 0.65
CA LEU A 81 -1.01 5.54 1.54
C LEU A 81 0.13 4.98 0.67
N ARG A 82 1.31 5.59 0.72
CA ARG A 82 2.49 5.16 -0.01
C ARG A 82 3.60 4.74 0.98
N PRO A 83 3.58 3.47 1.44
CA PRO A 83 4.67 2.95 2.23
C PRO A 83 5.92 2.63 1.41
N SER A 84 7.08 2.98 1.96
CA SER A 84 8.40 2.62 1.47
C SER A 84 9.08 1.71 2.48
N ILE A 85 9.22 0.43 2.15
CA ILE A 85 9.82 -0.60 3.02
C ILE A 85 11.25 -0.83 2.58
N TYR A 86 12.20 -0.48 3.44
CA TYR A 86 13.63 -0.59 3.16
C TYR A 86 14.12 -2.03 3.40
N THR A 87 13.73 -2.91 2.49
CA THR A 87 14.24 -4.28 2.34
C THR A 87 15.68 -4.28 1.82
N LEU A 88 16.01 -3.30 0.98
CA LEU A 88 17.34 -3.02 0.46
C LEU A 88 17.72 -1.56 0.83
N PRO A 89 19.00 -1.24 1.14
CA PRO A 89 19.38 0.08 1.65
C PRO A 89 19.10 1.26 0.71
N GLU A 90 19.28 1.07 -0.60
CA GLU A 90 19.18 2.15 -1.60
C GLU A 90 17.97 2.00 -2.53
N ASP A 91 17.17 0.95 -2.35
CA ASP A 91 16.06 0.59 -3.24
C ASP A 91 14.87 0.10 -2.39
N PRO A 92 14.10 1.02 -1.79
CA PRO A 92 12.97 0.63 -0.95
C PRO A 92 11.84 0.05 -1.80
N PHE A 93 11.31 -1.08 -1.35
CA PHE A 93 10.05 -1.60 -1.88
C PHE A 93 8.94 -0.60 -1.57
N THR A 94 8.46 0.08 -2.61
CA THR A 94 7.40 1.09 -2.51
C THR A 94 6.15 0.58 -3.18
N CYS A 95 5.01 0.83 -2.55
CA CYS A 95 3.70 0.51 -3.11
C CYS A 95 2.69 1.57 -2.69
N GLU A 96 1.54 1.57 -3.36
CA GLU A 96 0.47 2.51 -3.11
C GLU A 96 -0.79 1.75 -2.76
N ILE A 97 -1.47 2.23 -1.73
CA ILE A 97 -2.73 1.70 -1.25
C ILE A 97 -3.74 2.83 -1.34
N LEU A 98 -4.76 2.62 -2.16
CA LEU A 98 -5.80 3.60 -2.40
C LEU A 98 -7.04 3.22 -1.60
N LEU A 99 -7.56 4.18 -0.83
CA LEU A 99 -8.70 3.99 0.08
C LEU A 99 -9.78 5.01 -0.24
N THR A 100 -11.02 4.53 -0.40
CA THR A 100 -12.21 5.33 -0.69
C THR A 100 -13.04 5.53 0.59
N PRO A 101 -13.07 6.71 1.21
CA PRO A 101 -13.74 6.90 2.49
C PRO A 101 -15.26 7.03 2.38
N GLY A 102 -15.81 7.43 1.23
CA GLY A 102 -17.19 7.88 1.19
C GLY A 102 -18.29 6.82 1.06
N ASP A 103 -17.99 5.55 0.83
CA ASP A 103 -19.04 4.52 0.73
C ASP A 103 -19.36 3.84 2.08
N GLY A 104 -18.65 4.21 3.15
CA GLY A 104 -18.79 3.57 4.46
C GLY A 104 -18.32 2.11 4.47
N GLY A 105 -17.60 1.67 3.44
CA GLY A 105 -17.13 0.30 3.28
C GLY A 105 -15.86 -0.02 4.06
N ALA A 106 -15.17 -1.07 3.63
CA ALA A 106 -13.97 -1.57 4.29
C ALA A 106 -12.83 -0.53 4.34
N HIS A 107 -12.70 0.31 3.30
CA HIS A 107 -11.70 1.39 3.25
C HIS A 107 -11.97 2.46 4.31
N PHE A 108 -13.24 2.86 4.47
CA PHE A 108 -13.64 3.81 5.50
C PHE A 108 -13.36 3.29 6.91
N GLU A 109 -13.71 2.02 7.19
CA GLU A 109 -13.43 1.43 8.49
C GLU A 109 -11.93 1.28 8.75
N ALA A 110 -11.12 0.96 7.74
CA ALA A 110 -9.66 0.96 7.85
C ALA A 110 -9.12 2.35 8.20
N LEU A 111 -9.57 3.41 7.52
CA LEU A 111 -9.17 4.79 7.82
C LEU A 111 -9.57 5.20 9.24
N LYS A 112 -10.79 4.90 9.67
CA LYS A 112 -11.24 5.15 11.06
C LYS A 112 -10.43 4.42 12.11
N LEU A 113 -9.89 3.24 11.79
CA LEU A 113 -9.02 2.50 12.70
C LEU A 113 -7.64 3.15 12.78
N LEU A 114 -7.08 3.59 11.64
CA LEU A 114 -5.80 4.30 11.59
C LEU A 114 -5.77 5.56 12.46
N THR A 115 -6.89 6.29 12.58
CA THR A 115 -6.96 7.51 13.42
C THR A 115 -6.90 7.27 14.92
N ARG A 116 -7.09 6.03 15.39
CA ARG A 116 -7.26 5.71 16.82
C ARG A 116 -6.42 4.55 17.34
N GLN A 117 -5.94 3.68 16.47
CA GLN A 117 -5.22 2.49 16.88
C GLN A 117 -3.83 2.86 17.41
N PRO A 118 -3.35 2.24 18.51
CA PRO A 118 -2.07 2.62 19.11
C PRO A 118 -0.85 2.19 18.29
N ARG A 119 -1.05 1.34 17.29
CA ARG A 119 0.00 0.74 16.46
C ARG A 119 -0.56 0.36 15.10
N LEU A 120 0.31 0.34 14.10
CA LEU A 120 0.04 -0.17 12.77
C LEU A 120 0.74 -1.50 12.57
N SER A 121 -0.02 -2.53 12.18
CA SER A 121 0.48 -3.87 11.90
C SER A 121 0.68 -4.04 10.39
N TRP A 122 1.79 -4.68 10.00
CA TRP A 122 2.21 -4.82 8.61
C TRP A 122 2.68 -6.25 8.37
N PHE A 123 2.30 -6.83 7.24
CA PHE A 123 2.61 -8.20 6.88
C PHE A 123 3.17 -8.27 5.46
N LEU A 124 4.37 -8.82 5.31
CA LEU A 124 5.00 -9.09 4.01
C LEU A 124 4.83 -10.56 3.68
N GLY A 125 4.17 -10.84 2.57
CA GLY A 125 3.88 -12.18 2.08
C GLY A 125 4.62 -12.49 0.79
N ASP A 126 4.83 -13.77 0.50
CA ASP A 126 5.29 -14.21 -0.81
C ASP A 126 4.16 -14.22 -1.86
N GLN A 127 4.47 -14.65 -3.09
CA GLN A 127 3.50 -14.79 -4.17
C GLN A 127 2.32 -15.73 -3.84
N THR A 128 2.47 -16.62 -2.86
CA THR A 128 1.42 -17.51 -2.37
C THR A 128 0.75 -17.01 -1.08
N HIS A 129 1.10 -15.80 -0.65
CA HIS A 129 0.62 -15.11 0.55
C HIS A 129 1.06 -15.73 1.88
N TRP A 130 2.10 -16.59 1.90
CA TRP A 130 2.73 -17.00 3.16
C TRP A 130 3.48 -15.81 3.73
N ILE A 131 3.27 -15.54 5.02
CA ILE A 131 3.91 -14.42 5.70
C ILE A 131 5.40 -14.74 5.85
N LEU A 132 6.21 -13.90 5.25
CA LEU A 132 7.67 -13.92 5.35
C LEU A 132 8.14 -13.09 6.53
N HIS A 133 7.46 -11.98 6.81
CA HIS A 133 7.78 -11.08 7.89
C HIS A 133 6.54 -10.32 8.36
N SER A 134 6.52 -10.00 9.65
CA SER A 134 5.46 -9.20 10.27
C SER A 134 6.07 -8.28 11.30
N GLN A 135 5.62 -7.04 11.35
CA GLN A 135 6.05 -6.09 12.37
C GLN A 135 4.90 -5.17 12.77
N GLN A 136 5.09 -4.50 13.90
CA GLN A 136 4.19 -3.48 14.40
C GLN A 136 4.97 -2.19 14.60
N HIS A 137 4.36 -1.07 14.25
CA HIS A 137 4.89 0.27 14.47
C HIS A 137 3.95 1.03 15.39
N PRO A 138 4.37 1.50 16.57
CA PRO A 138 3.56 2.41 17.38
C PRO A 138 3.18 3.64 16.55
N LEU A 139 1.93 4.07 16.67
CA LEU A 139 1.50 5.33 16.06
C LEU A 139 1.55 6.42 17.12
N ASP A 140 2.24 7.51 16.82
CA ASP A 140 2.29 8.69 17.68
C ASP A 140 1.12 9.65 17.41
N THR A 141 1.01 10.68 18.25
CA THR A 141 -0.07 11.66 18.16
C THR A 141 -0.06 12.42 16.84
N VAL A 142 1.12 12.73 16.28
CA VAL A 142 1.23 13.48 15.02
C VAL A 142 0.72 12.60 13.86
N GLN A 143 1.04 11.32 13.87
CA GLN A 143 0.54 10.35 12.90
C GLN A 143 -0.98 10.18 13.01
N HIS A 144 -1.53 10.10 14.23
CA HIS A 144 -2.98 10.07 14.44
C HIS A 144 -3.67 11.32 13.91
N GLU A 145 -3.14 12.50 14.22
CA GLU A 145 -3.66 13.78 13.73
C GLU A 145 -3.61 13.87 12.21
N GLY A 146 -2.55 13.35 11.58
CA GLY A 146 -2.42 13.25 10.13
C GLY A 146 -3.52 12.40 9.50
N PHE A 147 -3.74 11.17 9.99
CA PHE A 147 -4.82 10.31 9.49
C PHE A 147 -6.20 10.92 9.74
N ASP A 148 -6.40 11.58 10.87
CA ASP A 148 -7.66 12.22 11.24
C ASP A 148 -7.96 13.44 10.37
N SER A 149 -6.95 14.25 10.04
CA SER A 149 -7.10 15.33 9.05
C SER A 149 -7.47 14.79 7.68
N LEU A 150 -6.73 13.78 7.17
CA LEU A 150 -7.02 13.16 5.87
C LEU A 150 -8.44 12.62 5.78
N LEU A 151 -8.89 11.92 6.83
CA LEU A 151 -10.26 11.40 6.87
C LEU A 151 -11.30 12.52 6.86
N ARG A 152 -11.10 13.58 7.66
CA ARG A 152 -12.02 14.72 7.69
C ARG A 152 -12.09 15.45 6.35
N ASP A 153 -10.94 15.73 5.74
CA ASP A 153 -10.86 16.47 4.49
C ASP A 153 -11.50 15.67 3.35
N ALA A 154 -11.23 14.35 3.29
CA ALA A 154 -11.88 13.48 2.33
C ALA A 154 -13.40 13.42 2.50
N LEU A 155 -13.89 13.29 3.74
CA LEU A 155 -15.34 13.29 4.01
C LEU A 155 -16.00 14.62 3.66
N LYS A 156 -15.30 15.74 3.88
CA LYS A 156 -15.76 17.07 3.51
C LYS A 156 -15.90 17.18 1.99
N HIS A 157 -14.88 16.76 1.23
CA HIS A 157 -14.94 16.73 -0.24
C HIS A 157 -16.09 15.85 -0.73
N ASP A 158 -16.17 14.61 -0.26
CA ASP A 158 -17.24 13.68 -0.65
C ASP A 158 -18.64 14.25 -0.34
N THR A 159 -18.78 14.97 0.76
CA THR A 159 -20.04 15.66 1.10
C THR A 159 -20.39 16.72 0.05
N MET A 160 -19.43 17.55 -0.35
CA MET A 160 -19.63 18.56 -1.39
C MET A 160 -19.99 17.91 -2.73
N VAL A 161 -19.32 16.83 -3.11
CA VAL A 161 -19.60 16.11 -4.37
C VAL A 161 -20.99 15.47 -4.34
N ARG A 162 -21.42 14.87 -3.20
CA ARG A 162 -22.79 14.34 -3.04
C ARG A 162 -23.85 15.42 -3.21
N MET A 163 -23.62 16.63 -2.71
CA MET A 163 -24.54 17.76 -2.91
C MET A 163 -24.68 18.15 -4.39
N SER A 164 -23.70 17.83 -5.23
CA SER A 164 -23.77 18.01 -6.68
C SER A 164 -24.38 16.81 -7.45
N ASN A 165 -24.79 15.74 -6.75
CA ASN A 165 -25.32 14.50 -7.34
C ASN A 165 -24.35 13.80 -8.32
N ARG A 166 -23.04 13.99 -8.14
CA ARG A 166 -21.98 13.39 -8.96
C ARG A 166 -21.16 12.32 -8.22
N TYR A 167 -21.53 12.01 -6.98
CA TYR A 167 -20.73 11.16 -6.10
C TYR A 167 -20.73 9.71 -6.59
N ASP A 168 -19.53 9.20 -6.87
CA ASP A 168 -19.25 7.82 -7.21
C ASP A 168 -17.81 7.47 -6.79
N ALA A 169 -17.70 6.80 -5.64
CA ALA A 169 -16.41 6.41 -5.06
C ALA A 169 -15.59 5.50 -5.98
N GLN A 170 -16.29 4.65 -6.75
CA GLN A 170 -15.61 3.70 -7.63
C GLN A 170 -15.19 4.37 -8.95
N ALA A 171 -15.95 5.35 -9.44
CA ALA A 171 -15.48 6.21 -10.52
C ALA A 171 -14.21 6.96 -10.10
N ALA A 172 -14.17 7.55 -8.90
CA ALA A 172 -13.00 8.26 -8.38
C ALA A 172 -11.77 7.34 -8.27
N LEU A 173 -11.93 6.14 -7.70
CA LEU A 173 -10.85 5.16 -7.62
C LEU A 173 -10.39 4.70 -9.01
N SER A 174 -11.32 4.42 -9.92
CA SER A 174 -11.00 3.98 -11.28
C SER A 174 -10.29 5.06 -12.09
N GLU A 175 -10.65 6.32 -11.91
CA GLU A 175 -9.98 7.47 -12.50
C GLU A 175 -8.52 7.52 -12.06
N ILE A 176 -8.27 7.43 -10.76
CA ILE A 176 -6.92 7.46 -10.20
C ILE A 176 -6.11 6.25 -10.66
N VAL A 177 -6.66 5.04 -10.58
CA VAL A 177 -5.97 3.82 -11.03
C VAL A 177 -5.59 3.87 -12.52
N ARG A 178 -6.34 4.59 -13.37
CA ARG A 178 -5.96 4.79 -14.78
C ARG A 178 -4.77 5.73 -14.97
N HIS A 179 -4.60 6.70 -14.08
CA HIS A 179 -3.49 7.66 -14.11
C HIS A 179 -2.26 7.16 -13.36
N TYR A 180 -2.45 6.21 -12.44
CA TYR A 180 -1.38 5.51 -11.76
C TYR A 180 -0.97 4.29 -12.57
N GLU A 181 0.14 4.40 -13.30
CA GLU A 181 0.92 3.21 -13.62
C GLU A 181 1.31 2.57 -12.29
N LEU A 182 0.60 1.52 -11.88
CA LEU A 182 0.99 0.67 -10.76
C LEU A 182 2.46 0.28 -10.96
N ARG A 183 3.38 1.00 -10.31
CA ARG A 183 4.79 0.65 -10.25
C ARG A 183 4.92 -0.55 -9.32
N ALA A 184 4.43 -1.69 -9.76
CA ALA A 184 4.94 -2.97 -9.31
C ALA A 184 6.34 -3.13 -9.93
N GLY A 185 7.35 -2.50 -9.33
CA GLY A 185 8.76 -2.71 -9.66
C GLY A 185 9.13 -2.62 -11.15
N ALA A 186 8.57 -1.65 -11.89
CA ALA A 186 8.91 -1.42 -13.29
C ALA A 186 10.36 -0.93 -13.40
N ARG A 187 11.29 -1.88 -13.51
CA ARG A 187 12.63 -1.64 -14.04
C ARG A 187 12.48 -1.25 -15.51
N GLY A 188 12.36 0.04 -15.76
CA GLY A 188 12.72 0.61 -17.05
C GLY A 188 14.22 0.43 -17.22
N GLY A 189 14.62 -0.58 -17.99
CA GLY A 189 15.97 -0.66 -18.51
C GLY A 189 16.17 0.48 -19.48
N GLU A 190 16.76 1.58 -19.02
CA GLU A 190 17.51 2.47 -19.89
C GLU A 190 18.74 1.69 -20.37
N ALA A 191 18.55 0.92 -21.43
CA ALA A 191 19.65 0.61 -22.33
C ALA A 191 20.01 1.91 -23.04
N SER A 192 20.86 2.73 -22.43
CA SER A 192 21.60 3.75 -23.16
C SER A 192 22.41 3.03 -24.23
N SER A 193 21.95 3.12 -25.47
CA SER A 193 22.73 2.86 -26.67
C SER A 193 23.84 3.91 -26.73
N ASP A 194 24.96 3.62 -26.08
CA ASP A 194 26.19 4.37 -26.30
C ASP A 194 26.77 3.95 -27.66
N ASP A 195 26.66 4.91 -28.56
CA ASP A 195 27.19 4.94 -29.91
C ASP A 195 28.72 4.98 -29.85
N ALA A 196 29.40 4.00 -30.45
CA ALA A 196 30.85 4.07 -30.70
C ALA A 196 31.23 3.35 -32.00
N PRO A 197 31.57 4.08 -33.08
CA PRO A 197 32.15 3.48 -34.26
C PRO A 197 33.67 3.37 -34.09
N ALA A 198 34.18 2.15 -33.90
CA ALA A 198 35.61 1.88 -34.02
C ALA A 198 35.97 1.60 -35.49
N SER A 199 36.65 2.57 -36.11
CA SER A 199 37.31 2.45 -37.40
C SER A 199 38.27 1.24 -37.41
N ARG A 200 38.18 0.40 -38.43
CA ARG A 200 39.27 -0.52 -38.80
C ARG A 200 39.74 -0.21 -40.22
N THR A 201 40.92 0.38 -40.28
CA THR A 201 41.81 0.41 -41.44
C THR A 201 42.29 -1.01 -41.75
N SER A 202 42.10 -1.44 -43.00
CA SER A 202 42.68 -2.65 -43.55
C SER A 202 44.13 -2.38 -43.98
N HIS A 203 45.01 -3.35 -43.69
CA HIS A 203 46.29 -3.55 -44.37
C HIS A 203 46.08 -4.36 -45.64
#